data_AF-A0A7C2A7K7-F1
#
_entry.id   AF-A0A7C2A7K7-F1
#
_cell.length_a   1.000
_cell.length_b   1.000
_cell.length_c   1.000
_cell.angle_alpha   90.00
_cell.angle_beta   90.00
_cell.angle_gamma   90.00
#
_symmetry.space_group_name_H-M   'P 1'
#
loop_
_entity.id
_entity.type
_entity.pdbx_description
1 polymer ?
#
loop_
_entity_poly.entity_id
_entity_poly.type
_entity_poly.pdbx_seq_one_letter_code
_entity_poly.pdbx_strand_id
1 'polypeptide(L)' 'KIKSIKGNRMYFTEVDVLDETPLLDIKPYVKYFDTRENVISGWLDKHFKNGDTPDKTIIK' A
#
# COMPACT_ATOMS: atom_id res chain seq x y z
N LYS A 1 7.16 -6.02 -3.15
CA LYS A 1 6.39 -6.99 -2.32
C LYS A 1 7.00 -7.19 -0.93
N ILE A 2 6.19 -7.19 0.14
CA ILE A 2 6.63 -7.47 1.53
C ILE A 2 7.02 -8.95 1.69
N LYS A 3 8.15 -9.23 2.35
CA LYS A 3 8.62 -10.59 2.68
C LYS A 3 8.52 -10.91 4.16
N SER A 4 8.90 -9.98 5.04
CA SER A 4 8.74 -10.13 6.50
C SER A 4 8.82 -8.79 7.23
N ILE A 5 8.35 -8.77 8.47
CA ILE A 5 8.45 -7.64 9.40
C ILE A 5 9.06 -8.17 10.70
N LYS A 6 10.12 -7.50 11.20
CA LYS A 6 10.81 -7.83 12.45
C LYS A 6 10.98 -6.57 13.28
N GLY A 7 10.12 -6.39 14.29
CA GLY A 7 10.10 -5.14 15.07
C GLY A 7 9.85 -3.94 14.16
N ASN A 8 10.80 -2.99 14.14
CA ASN A 8 10.76 -1.79 13.31
C ASN A 8 11.44 -1.96 11.93
N ARG A 9 11.84 -3.19 11.55
CA ARG A 9 12.48 -3.47 10.26
C ARG A 9 11.55 -4.23 9.34
N MET A 10 11.44 -3.75 8.10
CA MET A 10 10.62 -4.36 7.06
C MET A 10 11.52 -4.85 5.93
N TYR A 11 11.34 -6.10 5.51
CA TYR A 11 12.08 -6.72 4.42
C TYR A 11 11.14 -6.87 3.22
N PHE A 12 11.50 -6.30 2.08
CA PHE A 12 10.67 -6.27 0.88
C PHE A 12 11.53 -6.33 -0.38
N THR A 13 10.90 -6.65 -1.50
CA THR A 13 11.52 -6.75 -2.83
C THR A 13 10.80 -5.86 -3.84
N GLU A 14 11.28 -5.82 -5.09
CA GLU A 14 10.69 -5.04 -6.20
C GLU A 14 10.82 -3.53 -5.98
N VAL A 15 12.01 -3.08 -5.58
CA VAL A 15 12.33 -1.66 -5.47
C VAL A 15 13.56 -1.32 -6.27
N ASP A 16 13.53 -0.12 -6.81
CA ASP A 16 14.61 0.51 -7.56
C ASP A 16 15.01 1.77 -6.78
N VAL A 17 15.80 1.58 -5.72
CA VAL A 17 16.23 2.63 -4.80
C VAL A 17 17.65 2.32 -4.34
N LEU A 18 18.48 3.34 -4.20
CA LEU A 18 19.84 3.19 -3.71
C LEU A 18 19.86 2.90 -2.22
N ASP A 19 20.92 2.22 -1.78
CA ASP A 19 21.15 1.99 -0.35
C ASP A 19 21.22 3.32 0.41
N GLU A 20 20.79 3.29 1.67
CA GLU A 20 20.72 4.45 2.58
C GLU A 20 19.79 5.61 2.13
N THR A 21 19.00 5.45 1.07
CA THR A 21 18.01 6.48 0.68
C THR A 21 17.00 6.71 1.81
N PRO A 22 16.82 7.96 2.30
CA PRO A 22 15.92 8.23 3.42
C PRO A 22 14.45 7.88 3.11
N LEU A 23 13.81 7.15 4.03
CA LEU A 23 12.38 6.86 3.97
C LEU A 23 11.58 7.99 4.65
N LEU A 24 10.63 8.56 3.93
CA LEU A 24 9.79 9.64 4.46
C LEU A 24 8.48 9.14 5.08
N ASP A 25 7.82 8.18 4.43
CA ASP A 25 6.51 7.67 4.85
C ASP A 25 6.25 6.26 4.32
N ILE A 26 5.35 5.52 4.99
CA ILE A 26 4.86 4.21 4.56
C ILE A 26 3.34 4.28 4.45
N LYS A 27 2.82 4.06 3.24
CA LYS A 27 1.38 3.98 2.98
C LYS A 27 0.97 2.57 2.55
N PRO A 28 -0.24 2.11 2.92
CA PRO A 28 -0.78 0.90 2.35
C PRO A 28 -0.97 1.08 0.84
N TYR A 29 -0.76 0.00 0.09
CA TYR A 29 -1.21 -0.06 -1.30
C TYR A 29 -2.74 -0.15 -1.32
N VAL A 30 -3.41 0.66 -2.13
CA VAL A 30 -4.88 0.74 -2.16
C VAL A 30 -5.39 0.38 -3.54
N LYS A 31 -6.05 -0.77 -3.65
CA LYS A 31 -6.55 -1.31 -4.93
C LYS A 31 -7.55 -0.40 -5.66
N TYR A 32 -8.15 0.57 -4.95
CA TYR A 32 -9.10 1.54 -5.50
C TYR A 32 -8.41 2.75 -6.15
N PHE A 33 -7.15 3.01 -5.80
CA PHE A 33 -6.38 4.16 -6.28
C PHE A 33 -5.15 3.76 -7.08
N ASP A 34 -4.69 2.51 -6.93
CA ASP A 34 -3.48 1.99 -7.55
C ASP A 34 -3.78 0.81 -8.49
N THR A 35 -2.96 0.65 -9.54
CA THR A 35 -3.14 -0.36 -10.59
C THR A 35 -2.28 -1.61 -10.35
N ARG A 36 -2.75 -2.57 -9.55
CA ARG A 36 -2.23 -3.95 -9.47
C ARG A 36 -3.38 -4.91 -9.29
N GLU A 37 -3.25 -6.05 -9.94
CA GLU A 37 -4.11 -7.20 -9.68
C GLU A 37 -3.63 -7.98 -8.44
N ASN A 38 -4.53 -8.74 -7.83
CA ASN A 38 -4.24 -9.65 -6.71
C ASN A 38 -3.61 -8.99 -5.47
N VAL A 39 -4.02 -7.76 -5.16
CA VAL A 39 -3.61 -7.02 -3.96
C VAL A 39 -4.73 -6.96 -2.92
N ILE A 40 -4.35 -6.68 -1.67
CA ILE A 40 -5.27 -6.42 -0.57
C ILE A 40 -5.07 -4.98 -0.09
N SER A 41 -6.16 -4.29 0.26
CA SER A 41 -6.09 -2.96 0.90
C SER A 41 -6.23 -3.05 2.43
N GLY A 42 -6.20 -4.28 2.97
CA GLY A 42 -6.09 -4.55 4.40
C GLY A 42 -7.26 -3.99 5.22
N TRP A 43 -6.98 -3.07 6.13
CA TRP A 43 -8.00 -2.44 6.97
C TRP A 43 -8.98 -1.57 6.18
N LEU A 44 -8.55 -1.02 5.03
CA LEU A 44 -9.38 -0.17 4.19
C LEU A 44 -10.47 -0.98 3.47
N ASP A 45 -10.20 -2.25 3.14
CA ASP A 45 -11.23 -3.16 2.61
C ASP A 45 -12.40 -3.32 3.60
N LYS A 46 -12.14 -3.24 4.92
CA LYS A 46 -13.20 -3.29 5.95
C LYS A 46 -14.06 -2.03 5.95
N HIS A 47 -13.46 -0.88 5.65
CA HIS A 47 -14.15 0.40 5.60
C HIS A 47 -15.17 0.44 4.45
N PHE A 48 -14.81 -0.13 3.30
CA PHE A 48 -15.67 -0.17 2.11
C PHE A 48 -16.52 -1.44 1.97
N LYS A 49 -16.69 -2.22 3.05
CA LYS A 49 -17.40 -3.50 3.00
C LYS A 49 -18.85 -3.39 2.49
N ASN A 50 -19.47 -2.22 2.65
CA ASN A 50 -20.87 -1.97 2.27
C ASN A 50 -21.04 -1.41 0.85
N GLY A 51 -19.98 -1.30 0.06
CA GLY A 51 -20.07 -0.86 -1.34
C GLY A 51 -19.85 0.63 -1.57
N ASP A 52 -19.54 1.41 -0.54
CA ASP A 52 -19.21 2.85 -0.66
C ASP A 52 -17.77 3.07 -1.16
N THR A 53 -17.34 2.30 -2.15
CA THR A 53 -15.99 2.43 -2.73
C THR A 53 -15.95 3.65 -3.65
N PRO A 54 -14.96 4.54 -3.51
CA PRO A 54 -14.84 5.69 -4.41
C PRO A 54 -14.52 5.22 -5.83
N ASP A 55 -15.31 5.67 -6.82
CA ASP A 55 -15.09 5.35 -8.23
C ASP A 55 -13.78 5.95 -8.77
N LYS A 56 -13.32 7.05 -8.17
CA LYS A 56 -12.18 7.86 -8.65
C LYS A 56 -11.50 8.57 -7.49
N THR A 57 -10.20 8.83 -7.62
CA THR A 57 -9.46 9.74 -6.73
C THR A 57 -10.06 11.13 -6.82
N ILE A 58 -10.56 11.66 -5.70
CA ILE A 58 -11.00 13.06 -5.62
C ILE A 58 -9.76 13.93 -5.44
N ILE A 59 -9.27 14.52 -6.52
CA ILE A 59 -8.24 15.57 -6.48
C ILE A 59 -8.97 16.87 -6.14
N LYS A 60 -8.65 17.49 -5.00
CA LYS A 60 -9.16 18.81 -4.62
C LYS A 60 -8.24 19.91 -5.11
#